data_AF-A0A8S3GK71-F1
#
_entry.id   AF-A0A8S3GK71-F1
#
_cell.length_a   1.000
_cell.length_b   1.000
_cell.length_c   1.000
_cell.angle_alpha   90.00
_cell.angle_beta   90.00
_cell.angle_gamma   90.00
#
_symmetry.space_group_name_H-M   'P 1'
#
loop_
_entity.id
_entity.type
_entity.pdbx_description
1 polymer ?
#
loop_
_entity_poly.entity_id
_entity_poly.type
_entity_poly.pdbx_seq_one_letter_code
_entity_poly.pdbx_strand_id
1 'polypeptide(L)'
;MFVLEQEEYKKEQIDWVFVDFGMDLQACLELIEKPMGILSILEEECIVPKASDKTFVEKLYNNHLGKHSQFGKPKPAKGKAEAHFEIHHYAGSVAYTATSWLEKNKDPINTTVYEQLNKLMVNLKQTHPHFVRCIIPNEIKTGGVLDSHLVMHQLTCNGVLEGIRICRKGFPNRMIYSEFKQRYSILAPNAIPKGFVDAKKATENILKDKDVMLAEDLYRCGVTKVFFRAGTLGLLEDLRDQALSKIIAALQGQVRGFIMKKQFKHMLEQRLALSVVQRNLRKYLSLRNWPWWKLYTKVKPLLSVARQEEDMKKLEEESKALKDALEKEEKLRKEMEDNINKLNRGKTKNKRKIFNY
;
A
#
# COMPACT_ATOMS: atom_id res chain seq x y z
N MET A 1 16.11 10.63 3.73
CA MET A 1 15.67 10.08 2.42
C MET A 1 16.83 9.49 1.65
N PHE A 2 17.87 10.27 1.39
CA PHE A 2 18.95 9.88 0.47
C PHE A 2 19.87 8.77 0.97
N VAL A 3 20.15 8.74 2.27
CA VAL A 3 21.02 7.70 2.87
C VAL A 3 20.35 6.33 2.79
N LEU A 4 19.11 6.21 3.28
CA LEU A 4 18.37 4.95 3.28
C LEU A 4 18.16 4.36 1.87
N GLU A 5 17.94 5.21 0.86
CA GLU A 5 17.79 4.75 -0.52
C GLU A 5 19.10 4.17 -1.06
N GLN A 6 20.23 4.84 -0.81
CA GLN A 6 21.56 4.36 -1.21
C GLN A 6 22.02 3.16 -0.40
N GLU A 7 21.61 3.05 0.87
CA GLU A 7 21.84 1.85 1.69
C GLU A 7 21.11 0.64 1.15
N GLU A 8 19.86 0.81 0.69
CA GLU A 8 19.14 -0.28 0.02
C GLU A 8 19.83 -0.66 -1.30
N TYR A 9 20.31 0.30 -2.09
CA TYR A 9 21.08 0.02 -3.31
C TYR A 9 22.35 -0.79 -3.02
N LYS A 10 23.07 -0.42 -1.94
CA LYS A 10 24.24 -1.16 -1.47
C LYS A 10 23.88 -2.57 -1.00
N LYS A 11 22.78 -2.71 -0.25
CA LYS A 11 22.28 -3.99 0.25
C LYS A 11 21.87 -4.93 -0.89
N GLU A 12 21.26 -4.39 -1.93
CA GLU A 12 20.85 -5.10 -3.14
C GLU A 12 21.98 -5.25 -4.17
N GLN A 13 23.18 -4.75 -3.87
CA GLN A 13 24.38 -4.83 -4.70
C GLN A 13 24.16 -4.37 -6.15
N ILE A 14 23.38 -3.31 -6.34
CA ILE A 14 23.23 -2.70 -7.67
C ILE A 14 24.45 -1.86 -8.00
N ASP A 15 24.75 -1.73 -9.30
CA ASP A 15 25.79 -0.82 -9.78
C ASP A 15 25.40 0.64 -9.50
N TRP A 16 25.92 1.17 -8.39
CA TRP A 16 25.62 2.51 -7.88
C TRP A 16 26.86 3.12 -7.23
N VAL A 17 27.21 4.32 -7.67
CA VAL A 17 28.25 5.13 -7.02
C VAL A 17 27.59 5.97 -5.94
N PHE A 18 28.03 5.79 -4.69
CA PHE A 18 27.53 6.58 -3.57
C PHE A 18 27.76 8.07 -3.82
N VAL A 19 26.70 8.86 -3.73
CA VAL A 19 26.76 10.31 -3.87
C VAL A 19 26.42 10.93 -2.52
N ASP A 20 27.42 11.55 -1.91
CA ASP A 20 27.21 12.39 -0.74
C ASP A 20 26.80 13.79 -1.17
N PHE A 21 25.77 14.31 -0.53
CA PHE A 21 25.24 15.65 -0.78
C PHE A 21 25.53 16.62 0.36
N GLY A 22 26.19 16.18 1.44
CA GLY A 22 26.61 17.04 2.55
C GLY A 22 25.47 17.74 3.29
N MET A 23 24.21 17.40 2.99
CA MET A 23 23.03 17.91 3.67
C MET A 23 22.77 17.08 4.91
N ASP A 24 23.64 17.24 5.90
CA ASP A 24 23.46 16.61 7.20
C ASP A 24 22.94 17.62 8.23
N LEU A 25 21.70 17.38 8.66
CA LEU A 25 21.06 18.15 9.73
C LEU A 25 21.45 17.64 11.12
N GLN A 26 22.20 16.53 11.19
CA GLN A 26 22.58 15.88 12.42
C GLN A 26 23.26 16.84 13.38
N ALA A 27 24.18 17.71 12.91
CA ALA A 27 24.81 18.69 13.79
C ALA A 27 23.80 19.62 14.49
N CYS A 28 22.77 20.10 13.78
CA CYS A 28 21.74 20.94 14.38
C CYS A 28 20.83 20.15 15.34
N LEU A 29 20.51 18.89 15.01
CA LEU A 29 19.72 18.01 15.88
C LEU A 29 20.49 17.67 17.16
N GLU A 30 21.78 17.39 17.04
CA GLU A 30 22.66 17.12 18.18
C GLU A 30 22.78 18.32 19.10
N LEU A 31 22.87 19.53 18.56
CA LEU A 31 22.84 20.76 19.37
C LEU A 31 21.57 20.85 20.23
N ILE A 32 20.42 20.40 19.73
CA ILE A 32 19.13 20.55 20.40
C ILE A 32 18.85 19.39 21.36
N GLU A 33 19.03 18.15 20.90
CA GLU A 33 18.50 16.93 21.54
C GLU A 33 19.53 16.13 22.34
N LYS A 34 20.83 16.15 21.98
CA LYS A 34 21.82 15.30 22.65
C LYS A 34 22.03 15.71 24.11
N PRO A 35 22.60 14.82 24.95
CA PRO A 35 23.06 15.18 26.29
C PRO A 35 23.96 16.43 26.23
N MET A 36 23.74 17.40 27.11
CA MET A 36 24.37 18.73 27.09
C MET A 36 23.96 19.63 25.91
N GLY A 37 22.92 19.28 25.16
CA GLY A 37 22.27 20.14 24.17
C GLY A 37 21.28 21.12 24.79
N ILE A 38 20.63 21.93 23.95
CA ILE A 38 19.75 23.03 24.37
C ILE A 38 18.61 22.52 25.27
N LEU A 39 17.94 21.42 24.90
CA LEU A 39 16.82 20.89 25.69
C LEU A 39 17.28 20.32 27.03
N SER A 40 18.41 19.61 27.05
CA SER A 40 18.98 19.06 28.28
C SER A 40 19.39 20.16 29.27
N ILE A 41 19.99 21.25 28.78
CA ILE A 41 20.36 22.41 29.61
C ILE A 41 19.10 23.13 30.11
N LEU A 42 18.05 23.21 29.29
CA LEU A 42 16.77 23.82 29.65
C LEU A 42 16.07 23.03 30.76
N GLU A 43 16.00 21.70 30.64
CA GLU A 43 15.42 20.81 31.65
C GLU A 43 16.16 20.91 32.98
N GLU A 44 17.49 20.94 32.97
CA GLU A 44 18.30 21.11 34.18
C GLU A 44 18.01 22.46 34.87
N GLU A 45 18.03 23.56 34.11
CA GLU A 45 17.76 24.91 34.65
C GLU A 45 16.32 25.07 35.16
N CYS A 46 15.33 24.35 34.60
CA CYS A 46 13.96 24.38 35.11
C CYS A 46 13.83 23.84 36.54
N ILE A 47 14.75 22.96 36.98
CA ILE A 47 14.74 22.31 38.30
C ILE A 47 15.57 23.10 39.33
N VAL A 48 16.53 23.90 38.87
CA VAL A 48 17.44 24.66 39.76
C VAL A 48 16.69 25.83 40.42
N PRO A 49 16.59 25.89 41.77
CA PRO A 49 15.75 26.88 42.48
C PRO A 49 16.10 28.36 42.26
N LYS A 50 17.33 28.66 41.80
CA LYS A 50 17.83 30.02 41.54
C LYS A 50 18.15 30.29 40.06
N ALA A 51 17.78 29.37 39.17
CA ALA A 51 17.97 29.59 37.74
C ALA A 51 17.01 30.67 37.21
N SER A 52 17.45 31.37 36.20
CA SER A 52 16.70 32.38 35.46
C SER A 52 16.97 32.23 33.97
N ASP A 53 16.13 32.84 33.11
CA ASP A 53 16.36 32.77 31.66
C ASP A 53 17.75 33.31 31.26
N LYS A 54 18.33 34.22 32.07
CA LYS A 54 19.69 34.73 31.88
C LYS A 54 20.76 33.66 32.15
N THR A 55 20.64 32.91 33.25
CA THR A 55 21.60 31.85 33.59
C THR A 55 21.54 30.71 32.58
N PHE A 56 20.34 30.41 32.07
CA PHE A 56 20.16 29.47 30.96
C PHE A 56 20.94 29.92 29.71
N VAL A 57 20.78 31.16 29.27
CA VAL A 57 21.47 31.68 28.09
C VAL A 57 22.99 31.72 28.31
N GLU A 58 23.47 32.10 29.49
CA GLU A 58 24.90 32.06 29.83
C GLU A 58 25.47 30.64 29.73
N LYS A 59 24.75 29.62 30.24
CA LYS A 59 25.14 28.21 30.09
C LYS A 59 25.21 27.80 28.62
N LEU A 60 24.24 28.21 27.78
CA LEU A 60 24.28 27.94 26.34
C LEU A 60 25.52 28.54 25.68
N TYR A 61 25.86 29.78 25.99
CA TYR A 61 27.07 30.42 25.47
C TYR A 61 28.34 29.69 25.91
N ASN A 62 28.46 29.32 27.17
CA ASN A 62 29.64 28.61 27.69
C ASN A 62 29.81 27.20 27.06
N ASN A 63 28.71 26.52 26.77
CA ASN A 63 28.72 25.17 26.22
C ASN A 63 28.84 25.12 24.70
N HIS A 64 28.31 26.10 23.97
CA HIS A 64 28.18 25.99 22.51
C HIS A 64 28.88 27.09 21.71
N LEU A 65 29.12 28.28 22.28
CA LEU A 65 29.74 29.37 21.52
C LEU A 65 31.18 29.04 21.14
N GLY A 66 31.49 29.12 19.84
CA GLY A 66 32.81 28.78 19.30
C GLY A 66 33.14 27.28 19.27
N LYS A 67 32.32 26.44 19.92
CA LYS A 67 32.45 24.97 19.92
C LYS A 67 31.53 24.31 18.90
N HIS A 68 30.33 24.86 18.70
CA HIS A 68 29.33 24.32 17.79
C HIS A 68 29.04 25.28 16.63
N SER A 69 29.19 24.80 15.39
CA SER A 69 29.03 25.63 14.17
C SER A 69 27.61 26.16 13.97
N GLN A 70 26.60 25.47 14.52
CA GLN A 70 25.19 25.84 14.38
C GLN A 70 24.69 26.82 15.47
N PHE A 71 25.53 27.26 16.41
CA PHE A 71 25.15 28.20 17.47
C PHE A 71 25.86 29.54 17.29
N GLY A 72 25.12 30.65 17.41
CA GLY A 72 25.62 32.00 17.13
C GLY A 72 25.07 33.09 18.04
N LYS A 73 25.68 34.27 17.95
CA LYS A 73 25.16 35.49 18.54
C LYS A 73 24.17 36.15 17.57
N PRO A 74 23.01 36.61 18.04
CA PRO A 74 22.01 37.21 17.17
C PRO A 74 22.51 38.54 16.62
N LYS A 75 22.21 38.79 15.34
CA LYS A 75 22.52 40.09 14.72
C LYS A 75 21.54 41.16 15.24
N PRO A 76 22.02 42.34 15.67
CA PRO A 76 21.13 43.41 16.14
C PRO A 76 20.27 43.93 14.98
N ALA A 77 18.95 43.78 15.09
CA ALA A 77 17.98 44.30 14.12
C ALA A 77 17.23 45.50 14.71
N LYS A 78 17.30 46.66 14.03
CA LYS A 78 16.57 47.88 14.45
C LYS A 78 15.06 47.59 14.55
N GLY A 79 14.48 47.83 15.73
CA GLY A 79 13.02 47.78 15.94
C GLY A 79 12.42 46.41 16.26
N LYS A 80 13.24 45.36 16.47
CA LYS A 80 12.78 44.04 16.96
C LYS A 80 13.19 43.84 18.42
N ALA A 81 12.44 43.00 19.15
CA ALA A 81 12.78 42.60 20.52
C ALA A 81 14.20 42.01 20.58
N GLU A 82 14.93 42.26 21.67
CA GLU A 82 16.27 41.69 21.86
C GLU A 82 16.18 40.16 21.82
N ALA A 83 16.83 39.57 20.81
CA ALA A 83 17.08 38.14 20.78
C ALA A 83 18.30 37.83 21.65
N HIS A 84 18.28 36.69 22.32
CA HIS A 84 19.32 36.30 23.27
C HIS A 84 20.38 35.38 22.64
N PHE A 85 20.01 34.52 21.69
CA PHE A 85 20.91 33.64 20.95
C PHE A 85 20.36 33.34 19.54
N GLU A 86 21.18 32.80 18.67
CA GLU A 86 20.80 32.42 17.31
C GLU A 86 21.20 30.96 17.03
N ILE A 87 20.31 30.22 16.37
CA ILE A 87 20.60 28.87 15.87
C ILE A 87 20.55 28.90 14.34
N HIS A 88 21.62 28.43 13.72
CA HIS A 88 21.69 28.23 12.28
C HIS A 88 20.94 26.95 11.91
N HIS A 89 19.75 27.10 11.35
CA HIS A 89 18.96 26.00 10.81
C HIS A 89 19.20 25.89 9.30
N TYR A 90 18.79 24.76 8.72
CA TYR A 90 18.90 24.54 7.27
C TYR A 90 18.11 25.55 6.43
N ALA A 91 17.03 26.09 6.98
CA ALA A 91 16.17 27.08 6.34
C ALA A 91 16.62 28.53 6.56
N GLY A 92 17.66 28.75 7.37
CA GLY A 92 18.15 30.05 7.74
C GLY A 92 18.47 30.16 9.24
N SER A 93 19.06 31.28 9.61
CA SER A 93 19.42 31.59 10.98
C SER A 93 18.21 32.15 11.73
N VAL A 94 17.88 31.56 12.87
CA VAL A 94 16.71 31.95 13.68
C VAL A 94 17.20 32.51 15.00
N ALA A 95 16.86 33.77 15.25
CA ALA A 95 17.14 34.45 16.49
C ALA A 95 16.03 34.14 17.52
N TYR A 96 16.40 33.63 18.68
CA TYR A 96 15.49 33.22 19.75
C TYR A 96 15.53 34.19 20.93
N THR A 97 14.35 34.47 21.48
CA THR A 97 14.19 35.18 22.76
C THR A 97 13.85 34.18 23.84
N ALA A 98 14.80 33.96 24.76
CA ALA A 98 14.68 33.03 25.88
C ALA A 98 13.78 33.52 27.05
N THR A 99 13.17 34.71 26.97
CA THR A 99 12.32 35.24 28.05
C THR A 99 11.13 34.31 28.33
N SER A 100 10.90 34.02 29.61
CA SER A 100 9.90 33.10 30.13
C SER A 100 10.03 31.67 29.61
N TRP A 101 11.22 31.25 29.15
CA TRP A 101 11.42 29.85 28.72
C TRP A 101 11.39 28.89 29.90
N LEU A 102 12.05 29.23 31.01
CA LEU A 102 12.02 28.38 32.19
C LEU A 102 10.60 28.25 32.72
N GLU A 103 9.85 29.35 32.78
CA GLU A 103 8.45 29.34 33.21
C GLU A 103 7.57 28.45 32.32
N LYS A 104 7.70 28.57 30.98
CA LYS A 104 6.93 27.77 30.02
C LYS A 104 7.26 26.27 30.07
N ASN A 105 8.43 25.90 30.59
CA ASN A 105 8.92 24.53 30.64
C ASN A 105 9.08 24.01 32.08
N LYS A 106 8.51 24.71 33.08
CA LYS A 106 8.45 24.25 34.47
C LYS A 106 7.49 23.08 34.65
N ASP A 107 6.47 23.00 33.80
CA ASP A 107 5.53 21.90 33.83
C ASP A 107 6.24 20.65 33.27
N PRO A 108 6.34 19.56 34.06
CA PRO A 108 6.90 18.32 33.55
C PRO A 108 6.08 17.87 32.34
N ILE A 109 6.76 17.60 31.22
CA ILE A 109 6.13 17.07 30.02
C ILE A 109 5.32 15.84 30.43
N ASN A 110 4.04 15.81 30.07
CA ASN A 110 3.20 14.66 30.32
C ASN A 110 3.86 13.43 29.66
N THR A 111 4.28 12.47 30.49
CA THR A 111 4.96 11.23 30.06
C THR A 111 4.19 10.51 28.95
N THR A 112 2.87 10.61 28.96
CA THR A 112 1.99 10.07 27.92
C THR A 112 2.27 10.67 26.54
N VAL A 113 2.54 11.96 26.44
CA VAL A 113 2.81 12.64 25.15
C VAL A 113 4.16 12.20 24.60
N TYR A 114 5.16 12.05 25.48
CA TYR A 114 6.48 11.55 25.10
C TYR A 114 6.42 10.11 24.58
N GLU A 115 5.71 9.22 25.29
CA GLU A 115 5.47 7.84 24.85
C GLU A 115 4.72 7.78 23.52
N GLN A 116 3.71 8.62 23.34
CA GLN A 116 2.96 8.72 22.08
C GLN A 116 3.84 9.15 20.91
N LEU A 117 4.70 10.16 21.11
CA LEU A 117 5.63 10.64 20.09
C LEU A 117 6.65 9.57 19.70
N ASN A 118 7.24 8.89 20.69
CA ASN A 118 8.18 7.80 20.45
C ASN A 118 7.52 6.65 19.67
N LYS A 119 6.31 6.26 20.05
CA LYS A 119 5.53 5.25 19.34
C LYS A 119 5.22 5.67 17.90
N LEU A 120 4.87 6.94 17.69
CA LEU A 120 4.67 7.49 16.35
C LEU A 120 5.94 7.40 15.51
N MET A 121 7.10 7.80 16.06
CA MET A 121 8.37 7.74 15.35
C MET A 121 8.79 6.31 14.98
N VAL A 122 8.58 5.34 15.87
CA VAL A 122 8.81 3.92 15.58
C VAL A 122 7.91 3.45 14.44
N ASN A 123 6.62 3.77 14.50
CA ASN A 123 5.67 3.37 13.48
C ASN A 123 6.03 3.99 12.11
N LEU A 124 6.36 5.28 12.06
CA LEU A 124 6.74 5.97 10.83
C LEU A 124 8.00 5.32 10.20
N LYS A 125 9.00 4.96 11.01
CA LYS A 125 10.21 4.27 10.54
C LYS A 125 9.96 2.86 9.99
N GLN A 126 8.88 2.20 10.41
CA GLN A 126 8.50 0.87 9.92
C GLN A 126 7.66 0.92 8.64
N THR A 127 7.12 2.10 8.29
CA THR A 127 6.30 2.28 7.09
C THR A 127 7.11 2.78 5.90
N HIS A 128 6.50 2.74 4.71
CA HIS A 128 7.07 3.32 3.49
C HIS A 128 6.59 4.78 3.34
N PRO A 129 7.45 5.80 3.55
CA PRO A 129 7.01 7.18 3.51
C PRO A 129 6.86 7.70 2.08
N HIS A 130 5.78 8.42 1.82
CA HIS A 130 5.59 9.23 0.63
C HIS A 130 5.62 10.71 1.03
N PHE A 131 6.43 11.52 0.33
CA PHE A 131 6.66 12.91 0.71
C PHE A 131 5.95 13.87 -0.23
N VAL A 132 5.24 14.84 0.35
CA VAL A 132 4.71 16.02 -0.35
C VAL A 132 5.36 17.23 0.30
N ARG A 133 6.10 18.03 -0.49
CA ARG A 133 6.73 19.28 -0.01
C ARG A 133 5.90 20.47 -0.49
N CYS A 134 5.29 21.18 0.45
CA CYS A 134 4.57 22.41 0.18
C CYS A 134 5.55 23.59 0.12
N ILE A 135 5.38 24.48 -0.87
CA ILE A 135 6.19 25.69 -1.03
C ILE A 135 5.28 26.90 -0.86
N ILE A 136 5.72 27.87 -0.05
CA ILE A 136 4.99 29.11 0.18
C ILE A 136 5.24 30.04 -1.02
N PRO A 137 4.18 30.49 -1.74
CA PRO A 137 4.35 31.30 -2.94
C PRO A 137 4.65 32.77 -2.63
N ASN A 138 4.11 33.32 -1.54
CA ASN A 138 4.31 34.71 -1.12
C ASN A 138 3.97 34.90 0.36
N GLU A 139 4.53 35.93 1.00
CA GLU A 139 4.23 36.30 2.39
C GLU A 139 2.99 37.19 2.54
N ILE A 140 2.58 37.85 1.46
CA ILE A 140 1.43 38.76 1.44
C ILE A 140 0.07 38.03 1.45
N LYS A 141 0.07 36.69 1.43
CA LYS A 141 -1.11 35.81 1.46
C LYS A 141 -2.12 36.07 0.34
N THR A 142 -1.65 36.50 -0.83
CA THR A 142 -2.52 36.76 -1.99
C THR A 142 -2.47 35.62 -3.00
N GLY A 143 -3.62 35.27 -3.57
CA GLY A 143 -3.71 34.27 -4.62
C GLY A 143 -3.09 34.77 -5.93
N GLY A 144 -2.37 33.91 -6.64
CA GLY A 144 -1.80 34.21 -7.97
C GLY A 144 -0.50 35.03 -7.95
N VAL A 145 -0.03 35.49 -6.79
CA VAL A 145 1.27 36.17 -6.67
C VAL A 145 2.35 35.18 -6.28
N LEU A 146 3.51 35.26 -6.94
CA LEU A 146 4.67 34.42 -6.68
C LEU A 146 5.91 35.30 -6.43
N ASP A 147 6.54 35.12 -5.28
CA ASP A 147 7.85 35.68 -4.97
C ASP A 147 8.93 34.66 -5.35
N SER A 148 9.70 35.00 -6.39
CA SER A 148 10.75 34.14 -6.93
C SER A 148 11.91 33.94 -5.95
N HIS A 149 12.27 34.96 -5.17
CA HIS A 149 13.40 34.88 -4.24
C HIS A 149 13.03 33.98 -3.04
N LEU A 150 11.83 34.17 -2.50
CA LEU A 150 11.29 33.33 -1.43
C LEU A 150 11.21 31.85 -1.84
N VAL A 151 10.73 31.57 -3.06
CA VAL A 151 10.64 30.20 -3.58
C VAL A 151 12.02 29.61 -3.82
N MET A 152 12.95 30.38 -4.40
CA MET A 152 14.32 29.92 -4.62
C MET A 152 15.00 29.52 -3.30
N HIS A 153 14.90 30.38 -2.29
CA HIS A 153 15.42 30.10 -0.94
C HIS A 153 14.85 28.80 -0.37
N GLN A 154 13.52 28.60 -0.45
CA GLN A 154 12.87 27.36 0.00
C GLN A 154 13.34 26.12 -0.77
N LEU A 155 13.50 26.20 -2.09
CA LEU A 155 13.93 25.05 -2.90
C LEU A 155 15.36 24.62 -2.57
N THR A 156 16.25 25.58 -2.32
CA THR A 156 17.63 25.34 -1.89
C THR A 156 17.67 24.75 -0.48
N CYS A 157 17.01 25.40 0.48
CA CYS A 157 17.02 24.94 1.88
C CYS A 157 16.36 23.57 2.06
N ASN A 158 15.22 23.32 1.42
CA ASN A 158 14.53 22.04 1.53
C ASN A 158 15.25 20.87 0.82
N GLY A 159 16.39 21.13 0.17
CA GLY A 159 17.15 20.14 -0.59
C GLY A 159 16.37 19.57 -1.76
N VAL A 160 15.50 20.38 -2.39
CA VAL A 160 14.65 19.93 -3.49
C VAL A 160 15.47 19.66 -4.73
N LEU A 161 16.49 20.48 -5.01
CA LEU A 161 17.37 20.33 -6.16
C LEU A 161 18.21 19.04 -6.06
N GLU A 162 18.77 18.78 -4.88
CA GLU A 162 19.51 17.56 -4.56
C GLU A 162 18.59 16.34 -4.64
N GLY A 163 17.37 16.46 -4.12
CA GLY A 163 16.36 15.42 -4.23
C GLY A 163 16.00 15.08 -5.68
N ILE A 164 15.80 16.08 -6.53
CA ILE A 164 15.56 15.87 -7.96
C ILE A 164 16.78 15.24 -8.63
N ARG A 165 18.00 15.69 -8.30
CA ARG A 165 19.24 15.14 -8.88
C ARG A 165 19.38 13.65 -8.56
N ILE A 166 19.04 13.24 -7.34
CA ILE A 166 19.04 11.84 -6.92
C ILE A 166 17.91 11.07 -7.59
N CYS A 167 16.68 11.55 -7.58
CA CYS A 167 15.56 10.86 -8.23
C CYS A 167 15.78 10.70 -9.74
N ARG A 168 16.50 11.63 -10.38
CA ARG A 168 16.88 11.52 -11.79
C ARG A 168 17.99 10.51 -12.04
N LYS A 169 18.95 10.35 -11.12
CA LYS A 169 20.06 9.39 -11.26
C LYS A 169 19.71 8.00 -10.74
N GLY A 170 18.90 7.94 -9.69
CA GLY A 170 18.49 6.73 -8.99
C GLY A 170 17.31 6.04 -9.63
N PHE A 171 16.85 5.00 -8.94
CA PHE A 171 15.82 4.09 -9.41
C PHE A 171 14.68 4.02 -8.38
N PRO A 172 13.74 4.99 -8.41
CA PRO A 172 12.76 5.16 -7.35
C PRO A 172 11.73 4.02 -7.28
N ASN A 173 11.51 3.30 -8.38
CA ASN A 173 10.55 2.20 -8.43
C ASN A 173 11.29 0.87 -8.30
N ARG A 174 10.78 -0.04 -7.47
CA ARG A 174 11.37 -1.37 -7.27
C ARG A 174 10.31 -2.44 -7.13
N MET A 175 10.61 -3.63 -7.61
CA MET A 175 9.72 -4.80 -7.51
C MET A 175 10.51 -6.06 -7.16
N ILE A 176 9.88 -6.96 -6.42
CA ILE A 176 10.45 -8.28 -6.14
C ILE A 176 10.38 -9.13 -7.42
N TYR A 177 11.41 -9.92 -7.70
CA TYR A 177 11.48 -10.73 -8.94
C TYR A 177 10.29 -11.69 -9.12
N SER A 178 9.77 -12.28 -8.03
CA SER A 178 8.60 -13.17 -8.10
C SER A 178 7.34 -12.45 -8.61
N GLU A 179 7.09 -11.26 -8.08
CA GLU A 179 5.97 -10.41 -8.47
C GLU A 179 6.15 -9.90 -9.91
N PHE A 180 7.36 -9.46 -10.26
CA PHE A 180 7.67 -9.00 -11.62
C PHE A 180 7.43 -10.12 -12.64
N LYS A 181 7.98 -11.32 -12.39
CA LYS A 181 7.80 -12.50 -13.24
C LYS A 181 6.32 -12.83 -13.40
N GLN A 182 5.55 -12.87 -12.31
CA GLN A 182 4.13 -13.19 -12.37
C GLN A 182 3.36 -12.14 -13.18
N ARG A 183 3.65 -10.86 -12.99
CA ARG A 183 2.91 -9.74 -13.59
C ARG A 183 3.20 -9.56 -15.08
N TYR A 184 4.46 -9.70 -15.48
CA TYR A 184 4.93 -9.38 -16.85
C TYR A 184 5.26 -10.60 -17.70
N SER A 185 5.08 -11.83 -17.20
CA SER A 185 5.24 -13.06 -18.00
C SER A 185 4.42 -13.06 -19.30
N ILE A 186 3.29 -12.34 -19.32
CA ILE A 186 2.42 -12.23 -20.49
C ILE A 186 3.02 -11.39 -21.62
N LEU A 187 4.00 -10.52 -21.32
CA LEU A 187 4.64 -9.66 -22.32
C LEU A 187 5.56 -10.48 -23.23
N ALA A 188 6.30 -11.43 -22.66
CA ALA A 188 7.27 -12.23 -23.36
C ALA A 188 7.09 -13.74 -23.04
N PRO A 189 6.01 -14.38 -23.54
CA PRO A 189 5.70 -15.77 -23.23
C PRO A 189 6.75 -16.76 -23.77
N ASN A 190 7.49 -16.39 -24.82
CA ASN A 190 8.52 -17.22 -25.42
C ASN A 190 9.90 -17.05 -24.75
N ALA A 191 10.12 -15.96 -24.01
CA ALA A 191 11.39 -15.66 -23.35
C ALA A 191 11.65 -16.52 -22.10
N ILE A 192 10.60 -17.16 -21.57
CA ILE A 192 10.67 -18.02 -20.39
C ILE A 192 10.63 -19.48 -20.85
N PRO A 193 11.73 -20.25 -20.71
CA PRO A 193 11.73 -21.69 -20.98
C PRO A 193 10.61 -22.42 -20.22
N LYS A 194 10.00 -23.42 -20.86
CA LYS A 194 8.99 -24.28 -20.22
C LYS A 194 9.67 -25.18 -19.18
N GLY A 195 9.74 -24.70 -17.93
CA GLY A 195 10.36 -25.39 -16.79
C GLY A 195 10.51 -24.48 -15.56
N PHE A 196 11.14 -24.99 -14.50
CA PHE A 196 11.52 -24.15 -13.36
C PHE A 196 12.67 -23.23 -13.77
N VAL A 197 12.38 -21.94 -13.88
CA VAL A 197 13.37 -20.89 -14.15
C VAL A 197 13.42 -19.96 -12.95
N ASP A 198 14.64 -19.70 -12.49
CA ASP A 198 14.93 -18.73 -11.45
C ASP A 198 14.28 -17.37 -11.75
N ALA A 199 13.73 -16.72 -10.73
CA ALA A 199 12.92 -15.52 -10.91
C ALA A 199 13.75 -14.34 -11.44
N LYS A 200 15.02 -14.25 -11.02
CA LYS A 200 15.95 -13.23 -11.51
C LYS A 200 16.27 -13.42 -13.00
N LYS A 201 16.69 -14.61 -13.40
CA LYS A 201 16.95 -14.93 -14.81
C LYS A 201 15.72 -14.76 -15.70
N ALA A 202 14.55 -15.17 -15.22
CA ALA A 202 13.29 -14.97 -15.95
C ALA A 202 13.00 -13.47 -16.15
N THR A 203 13.22 -12.65 -15.13
CA THR A 203 13.06 -11.19 -15.21
C THR A 203 14.05 -10.56 -16.20
N GLU A 204 15.32 -10.95 -16.16
CA GLU A 204 16.33 -10.48 -17.11
C GLU A 204 15.99 -10.85 -18.56
N ASN A 205 15.47 -12.06 -18.79
CA ASN A 205 15.04 -12.48 -20.12
C ASN A 205 13.84 -11.66 -20.62
N ILE A 206 12.84 -11.40 -19.76
CA ILE A 206 11.68 -10.56 -20.11
C ILE A 206 12.14 -9.13 -20.45
N LEU A 207 13.06 -8.57 -19.66
CA LEU A 207 13.54 -7.20 -19.88
C LEU A 207 14.39 -7.06 -21.15
N LYS A 208 15.14 -8.11 -21.52
CA LYS A 208 15.94 -8.17 -22.76
C LYS A 208 15.13 -8.59 -23.99
N ASP A 209 13.86 -8.94 -23.82
CA ASP A 209 13.04 -9.40 -24.93
C ASP A 209 12.77 -8.26 -25.92
N LYS A 210 12.71 -8.62 -27.20
CA LYS A 210 12.54 -7.67 -28.31
C LYS A 210 11.19 -6.98 -28.30
N ASP A 211 10.18 -7.56 -27.65
CA ASP A 211 8.84 -6.96 -27.57
C ASP A 211 8.74 -5.88 -26.48
N VAL A 212 9.72 -5.84 -25.55
CA VAL A 212 9.73 -4.90 -24.41
C VAL A 212 10.64 -3.68 -24.66
N MET A 213 11.71 -3.82 -25.44
CA MET A 213 12.56 -2.72 -25.94
C MET A 213 13.05 -1.74 -24.85
N LEU A 214 13.39 -2.24 -23.66
CA LEU A 214 13.92 -1.40 -22.60
C LEU A 214 15.43 -1.23 -22.72
N ALA A 215 15.88 0.03 -22.79
CA ALA A 215 17.30 0.34 -22.71
C ALA A 215 17.86 -0.07 -21.34
N GLU A 216 19.09 -0.61 -21.32
CA GLU A 216 19.73 -1.09 -20.09
C GLU A 216 19.92 0.02 -19.03
N ASP A 217 19.92 1.31 -19.40
CA ASP A 217 19.99 2.41 -18.43
C ASP A 217 18.69 2.64 -17.63
N LEU A 218 17.55 2.11 -18.10
CA LEU A 218 16.25 2.34 -17.48
C LEU A 218 15.99 1.44 -16.27
N TYR A 219 16.80 0.39 -16.08
CA TYR A 219 16.64 -0.58 -15.00
C TYR A 219 17.99 -1.06 -14.44
N ARG A 220 17.98 -1.57 -13.20
CA ARG A 220 19.10 -2.28 -12.59
C ARG A 220 18.60 -3.52 -11.87
N CYS A 221 19.32 -4.63 -12.01
CA CYS A 221 19.00 -5.89 -11.36
C CYS A 221 19.77 -6.01 -10.05
N GLY A 222 19.08 -6.03 -8.91
CA GLY A 222 19.66 -6.31 -7.60
C GLY A 222 19.73 -7.82 -7.30
N VAL A 223 19.91 -8.15 -6.02
CA VAL A 223 19.92 -9.54 -5.54
C VAL A 223 18.51 -10.11 -5.45
N THR A 224 17.57 -9.39 -4.83
CA THR A 224 16.20 -9.85 -4.59
C THR A 224 15.16 -9.07 -5.39
N LYS A 225 15.50 -7.85 -5.81
CA LYS A 225 14.60 -6.91 -6.48
C LYS A 225 15.19 -6.39 -7.78
N VAL A 226 14.31 -5.98 -8.69
CA VAL A 226 14.63 -5.17 -9.86
C VAL A 226 14.24 -3.72 -9.59
N PHE A 227 15.07 -2.80 -10.05
CA PHE A 227 14.96 -1.36 -9.87
C PHE A 227 14.72 -0.68 -11.20
N PHE A 228 13.85 0.33 -11.23
CA PHE A 228 13.43 1.04 -12.43
C PHE A 228 13.51 2.55 -12.23
N ARG A 229 13.88 3.25 -13.30
CA ARG A 229 13.74 4.71 -13.36
C ARG A 229 12.25 5.12 -13.33
N ALA A 230 12.02 6.38 -13.01
CA ALA A 230 10.68 6.95 -13.08
C ALA A 230 10.11 6.84 -14.51
N GLY A 231 8.84 6.47 -14.63
CA GLY A 231 8.15 6.31 -15.92
C GLY A 231 8.28 4.92 -16.57
N THR A 232 9.39 4.20 -16.34
CA THR A 232 9.64 2.88 -16.94
C THR A 232 8.56 1.85 -16.61
N LEU A 233 8.12 1.82 -15.34
CA LEU A 233 7.09 0.88 -14.89
C LEU A 233 5.70 1.20 -15.48
N GLY A 234 5.43 2.49 -15.75
CA GLY A 234 4.20 2.90 -16.45
C GLY A 234 4.17 2.37 -17.88
N LEU A 235 5.28 2.49 -18.60
CA LEU A 235 5.41 1.91 -19.95
C LEU A 235 5.18 0.39 -19.95
N LEU A 236 5.72 -0.32 -18.96
CA LEU A 236 5.49 -1.76 -18.82
C LEU A 236 4.02 -2.11 -18.54
N GLU A 237 3.30 -1.30 -17.75
CA GLU A 237 1.86 -1.49 -17.56
C GLU A 237 1.07 -1.19 -18.83
N ASP A 238 1.40 -0.15 -19.58
CA ASP A 238 0.72 0.17 -20.84
C ASP A 238 0.85 -0.96 -21.87
N LEU A 239 2.05 -1.53 -22.03
CA LEU A 239 2.29 -2.70 -22.88
C LEU A 239 1.49 -3.91 -22.40
N ARG A 240 1.42 -4.10 -21.08
CA ARG A 240 0.69 -5.21 -20.45
C ARG A 240 -0.80 -5.09 -20.70
N ASP A 241 -1.36 -3.89 -20.56
CA ASP A 241 -2.78 -3.63 -20.78
C ASP A 241 -3.16 -3.84 -22.25
N GLN A 242 -2.28 -3.46 -23.19
CA GLN A 242 -2.48 -3.77 -24.62
C GLN A 242 -2.51 -5.28 -24.89
N ALA A 243 -1.62 -6.05 -24.26
CA ALA A 243 -1.60 -7.52 -24.39
C ALA A 243 -2.84 -8.15 -23.76
N LEU A 244 -3.20 -7.73 -22.54
CA LEU A 244 -4.37 -8.22 -21.81
C LEU A 244 -5.66 -7.92 -22.55
N SER A 245 -5.80 -6.73 -23.14
CA SER A 245 -7.00 -6.35 -23.89
C SER A 245 -7.30 -7.34 -25.03
N LYS A 246 -6.27 -7.77 -25.78
CA LYS A 246 -6.40 -8.78 -26.84
C LYS A 246 -6.85 -10.15 -26.29
N ILE A 247 -6.23 -10.60 -25.20
CA ILE A 247 -6.54 -11.89 -24.56
C ILE A 247 -7.96 -11.90 -23.99
N ILE A 248 -8.35 -10.84 -23.29
CA ILE A 248 -9.66 -10.68 -22.67
C ILE A 248 -10.75 -10.63 -23.75
N ALA A 249 -10.52 -9.91 -24.86
CA ALA A 249 -11.46 -9.88 -25.97
C ALA A 249 -11.70 -11.28 -26.56
N ALA A 250 -10.65 -12.08 -26.74
CA ALA A 250 -10.75 -13.45 -27.21
C ALA A 250 -11.54 -14.35 -26.23
N LEU A 251 -11.23 -14.27 -24.93
CA LEU A 251 -11.95 -15.00 -23.89
C LEU A 251 -13.44 -14.61 -23.84
N GLN A 252 -13.73 -13.31 -23.86
CA GLN A 252 -15.10 -12.81 -23.91
C GLN A 252 -15.86 -13.33 -25.14
N GLY A 253 -15.20 -13.38 -26.29
CA GLY A 253 -15.77 -13.98 -27.51
C GLY A 253 -16.16 -15.45 -27.33
N GLN A 254 -15.27 -16.25 -26.72
CA GLN A 254 -15.56 -17.67 -26.44
C GLN A 254 -16.70 -17.85 -25.44
N VAL A 255 -16.70 -17.09 -24.35
CA VAL A 255 -17.75 -17.15 -23.31
C VAL A 255 -19.10 -16.73 -23.88
N ARG A 256 -19.17 -15.62 -24.63
CA ARG A 256 -20.40 -15.18 -25.30
C ARG A 256 -20.90 -16.23 -26.30
N GLY A 257 -19.99 -16.83 -27.07
CA GLY A 257 -20.30 -17.92 -27.98
C GLY A 257 -20.87 -19.16 -27.26
N PHE A 258 -20.30 -19.55 -26.12
CA PHE A 258 -20.79 -20.66 -25.31
C PHE A 258 -22.20 -20.40 -24.76
N ILE A 259 -22.42 -19.21 -24.18
CA ILE A 259 -23.73 -18.81 -23.67
C ILE A 259 -24.78 -18.82 -24.78
N MET A 260 -24.45 -18.25 -25.95
CA MET A 260 -25.39 -18.18 -27.07
C MET A 260 -25.71 -19.57 -27.64
N LYS A 261 -24.75 -20.49 -27.71
CA LYS A 261 -25.01 -21.88 -28.13
C LYS A 261 -25.97 -22.61 -27.19
N LYS A 262 -25.83 -22.42 -25.87
CA LYS A 262 -26.76 -22.99 -24.88
C LYS A 262 -28.17 -22.41 -25.05
N GLN A 263 -28.29 -21.09 -25.20
CA GLN A 263 -29.57 -20.43 -25.45
C GLN A 263 -30.20 -20.86 -26.77
N PHE A 264 -29.40 -21.00 -27.84
CA PHE A 264 -29.87 -21.45 -29.14
C PHE A 264 -30.44 -22.86 -29.11
N LYS A 265 -29.83 -23.78 -28.36
CA LYS A 265 -30.38 -25.13 -28.16
C LYS A 265 -31.77 -25.08 -27.54
N HIS A 266 -31.97 -24.27 -26.50
CA HIS A 266 -33.29 -24.07 -25.89
C HIS A 266 -34.32 -23.50 -26.88
N MET A 267 -33.93 -22.52 -27.69
CA MET A 267 -34.83 -21.95 -28.72
C MET A 267 -35.22 -22.99 -29.78
N LEU A 268 -34.28 -23.85 -30.19
CA LEU A 268 -34.54 -24.93 -31.14
C LEU A 268 -35.51 -25.97 -30.55
N GLU A 269 -35.28 -26.40 -29.31
CA GLU A 269 -36.16 -27.31 -28.59
C GLU A 269 -37.57 -26.71 -28.42
N GLN A 270 -37.68 -25.43 -28.08
CA GLN A 270 -38.97 -24.73 -28.01
C GLN A 270 -39.70 -24.72 -29.35
N ARG A 271 -39.00 -24.47 -30.46
CA ARG A 271 -39.60 -24.47 -31.80
C ARG A 271 -40.15 -25.85 -32.17
N LEU A 272 -39.40 -26.92 -31.91
CA LEU A 272 -39.84 -28.29 -32.14
C LEU A 272 -41.02 -28.66 -31.23
N ALA A 273 -40.91 -28.36 -29.93
CA ALA A 273 -41.97 -28.61 -28.95
C ALA A 273 -43.27 -27.90 -29.32
N LEU A 274 -43.21 -26.66 -29.80
CA LEU A 274 -44.38 -25.89 -30.21
C LEU A 274 -45.18 -26.60 -31.31
N SER A 275 -44.49 -27.19 -32.30
CA SER A 275 -45.15 -27.95 -33.37
C SER A 275 -45.90 -29.19 -32.83
N VAL A 276 -45.29 -29.89 -31.86
CA VAL A 276 -45.88 -31.07 -31.21
C VAL A 276 -47.07 -30.67 -30.34
N VAL A 277 -46.96 -29.58 -29.58
CA VAL A 277 -48.04 -29.02 -28.75
C VAL A 277 -49.23 -28.64 -29.62
N GLN A 278 -49.02 -27.90 -30.72
CA GLN A 278 -50.10 -27.53 -31.65
C GLN A 278 -50.81 -28.76 -32.23
N ARG A 279 -50.05 -29.78 -32.64
CA ARG A 279 -50.61 -31.05 -33.15
C ARG A 279 -51.42 -31.78 -32.07
N ASN A 280 -50.89 -31.86 -30.85
CA ASN A 280 -51.55 -32.54 -29.74
C ASN A 280 -52.80 -31.80 -29.27
N LEU A 281 -52.80 -30.47 -29.26
CA LEU A 281 -53.99 -29.66 -28.93
C LEU A 281 -55.14 -29.94 -29.90
N ARG A 282 -54.86 -30.00 -31.21
CA ARG A 282 -55.87 -30.36 -32.22
C ARG A 282 -56.43 -31.76 -31.99
N LYS A 283 -55.57 -32.76 -31.71
CA LYS A 283 -56.00 -34.12 -31.38
C LYS A 283 -56.80 -34.18 -30.08
N TYR A 284 -56.38 -33.45 -29.04
CA TYR A 284 -57.06 -33.40 -27.75
C TYR A 284 -58.47 -32.83 -27.90
N LEU A 285 -58.66 -31.76 -28.67
CA LEU A 285 -59.99 -31.20 -28.95
C LEU A 285 -60.93 -32.25 -29.58
N SER A 286 -60.40 -33.10 -30.47
CA SER A 286 -61.16 -34.23 -31.03
C SER A 286 -61.42 -35.35 -30.03
N LEU A 287 -60.44 -35.70 -29.18
CA LEU A 287 -60.50 -36.82 -28.22
C LEU A 287 -61.31 -36.49 -26.95
N ARG A 288 -61.38 -35.22 -26.54
CA ARG A 288 -62.03 -34.81 -25.28
C ARG A 288 -63.49 -35.27 -25.18
N ASN A 289 -64.18 -35.33 -26.31
CA ASN A 289 -65.58 -35.73 -26.36
C ASN A 289 -65.77 -37.25 -26.54
N TRP A 290 -64.70 -38.01 -26.77
CA TRP A 290 -64.75 -39.46 -27.01
C TRP A 290 -65.09 -40.22 -25.71
N PRO A 291 -66.12 -41.11 -25.70
CA PRO A 291 -66.60 -41.77 -24.48
C PRO A 291 -65.53 -42.58 -23.72
N TRP A 292 -64.70 -43.34 -24.43
CA TRP A 292 -63.63 -44.14 -23.81
C TRP A 292 -62.56 -43.28 -23.13
N TRP A 293 -62.24 -42.11 -23.68
CA TRP A 293 -61.30 -41.18 -23.07
C TRP A 293 -61.84 -40.61 -21.75
N LYS A 294 -63.13 -40.27 -21.69
CA LYS A 294 -63.79 -39.80 -20.46
C LYS A 294 -63.74 -40.84 -19.35
N LEU A 295 -63.99 -42.11 -19.67
CA LEU A 295 -63.89 -43.22 -18.71
C LEU A 295 -62.46 -43.33 -18.17
N TYR A 296 -61.46 -43.36 -19.04
CA TYR A 296 -60.05 -43.44 -18.64
C TYR A 296 -59.62 -42.29 -17.72
N THR A 297 -60.03 -41.05 -18.01
CA THR A 297 -59.69 -39.89 -17.16
C THR A 297 -60.29 -39.98 -15.75
N LYS A 298 -61.43 -40.65 -15.57
CA LYS A 298 -62.03 -40.88 -14.25
C LYS A 298 -61.35 -42.01 -13.48
N VAL A 299 -60.86 -43.02 -14.18
CA VAL A 299 -60.21 -44.21 -13.57
C VAL A 299 -58.74 -43.95 -13.23
N LYS A 300 -58.02 -43.17 -14.04
CA LYS A 300 -56.57 -42.94 -13.89
C LYS A 300 -56.11 -42.41 -12.52
N PRO A 301 -56.78 -41.42 -11.88
CA PRO A 301 -56.37 -40.94 -10.55
C PRO A 301 -56.48 -42.00 -9.46
N LEU A 302 -57.39 -42.97 -9.62
CA LEU A 302 -57.57 -44.08 -8.67
C LEU A 302 -56.42 -45.10 -8.72
N LEU A 303 -55.56 -45.01 -9.74
CA LEU A 303 -54.38 -45.85 -9.93
C LEU A 303 -53.07 -45.20 -9.43
N SER A 304 -53.12 -44.00 -8.82
CA SER A 304 -51.92 -43.24 -8.40
C SER A 304 -51.11 -43.90 -7.28
N VAL A 305 -51.67 -44.89 -6.59
CA VAL A 305 -51.03 -45.63 -5.49
C VAL A 305 -49.74 -46.31 -5.95
N ALA A 306 -49.67 -46.79 -7.20
CA ALA A 306 -48.48 -47.44 -7.74
C ALA A 306 -47.26 -46.50 -7.95
N ARG A 307 -47.46 -45.17 -7.97
CA ARG A 307 -46.38 -44.20 -8.20
C ARG A 307 -45.76 -43.67 -6.92
N GLN A 308 -46.43 -43.87 -5.78
CA GLN A 308 -45.98 -43.36 -4.48
C GLN A 308 -44.68 -44.03 -4.02
N GLU A 309 -44.47 -45.31 -4.34
CA GLU A 309 -43.22 -46.00 -4.00
C GLU A 309 -41.99 -45.45 -4.75
N GLU A 310 -42.15 -45.06 -6.02
CA GLU A 310 -41.07 -44.45 -6.79
C GLU A 310 -40.73 -43.05 -6.28
N ASP A 311 -41.73 -42.26 -5.91
CA ASP A 311 -41.53 -40.91 -5.37
C ASP A 311 -40.91 -40.96 -3.95
N MET A 312 -41.33 -41.92 -3.12
CA MET A 312 -40.73 -42.16 -1.80
C MET A 312 -39.25 -42.53 -1.88
N LYS A 313 -38.86 -43.40 -2.82
CA LYS A 313 -37.43 -43.74 -3.04
C LYS A 313 -36.58 -42.54 -3.42
N LYS A 314 -37.09 -41.65 -4.29
CA LYS A 314 -36.38 -40.41 -4.66
C LYS A 314 -36.23 -39.47 -3.48
N LEU A 315 -37.29 -39.30 -2.69
CA LEU A 315 -37.26 -38.48 -1.47
C LEU A 315 -36.25 -39.00 -0.44
N GLU A 316 -36.13 -40.31 -0.29
CA GLU A 316 -35.13 -40.93 0.59
C GLU A 316 -33.70 -40.68 0.09
N GLU A 317 -33.46 -40.82 -1.22
CA GLU A 317 -32.16 -40.53 -1.84
C GLU A 317 -31.76 -39.05 -1.67
N GLU A 318 -32.68 -38.13 -1.91
CA GLU A 318 -32.46 -36.69 -1.72
C GLU A 318 -32.20 -36.35 -0.24
N SER A 319 -32.98 -36.93 0.68
CA SER A 319 -32.79 -36.72 2.12
C SER A 319 -31.43 -37.21 2.59
N LYS A 320 -30.98 -38.37 2.08
CA LYS A 320 -29.66 -38.93 2.40
C LYS A 320 -28.54 -38.02 1.89
N ALA A 321 -28.61 -37.57 0.64
CA ALA A 321 -27.62 -36.67 0.08
C ALA A 321 -27.53 -35.34 0.84
N LEU A 322 -28.67 -34.80 1.29
CA LEU A 322 -28.71 -33.56 2.07
C LEU A 322 -28.07 -33.74 3.45
N LYS A 323 -28.33 -34.86 4.12
CA LYS A 323 -27.74 -35.19 5.43
C LYS A 323 -26.22 -35.33 5.32
N ASP A 324 -25.74 -36.04 4.31
CA ASP A 324 -24.30 -36.22 4.08
C ASP A 324 -23.59 -34.89 3.78
N ALA A 325 -24.24 -33.98 3.05
CA ALA A 325 -23.72 -32.64 2.80
C ALA A 325 -23.68 -31.79 4.08
N LEU A 326 -24.75 -31.83 4.88
CA LEU A 326 -24.84 -31.11 6.14
C LEU A 326 -23.74 -31.56 7.11
N GLU A 327 -23.50 -32.87 7.24
CA GLU A 327 -22.46 -33.40 8.13
C GLU A 327 -21.06 -32.93 7.73
N LYS A 328 -20.77 -32.86 6.42
CA LYS A 328 -19.48 -32.35 5.91
C LYS A 328 -19.30 -30.87 6.23
N GLU A 329 -20.32 -30.06 6.00
CA GLU A 329 -20.29 -28.62 6.30
C GLU A 329 -20.14 -28.36 7.81
N GLU A 330 -20.82 -29.14 8.66
CA GLU A 330 -20.69 -29.03 10.12
C GLU A 330 -19.28 -29.37 10.62
N LYS A 331 -18.63 -30.39 10.03
CA LYS A 331 -17.24 -30.73 10.35
C LYS A 331 -16.29 -29.60 9.97
N LEU A 332 -16.39 -29.09 8.74
CA LEU A 332 -15.56 -27.98 8.25
C LEU A 332 -15.75 -26.72 9.10
N ARG A 333 -16.99 -26.42 9.48
CA ARG A 333 -17.29 -25.29 10.35
C ARG A 333 -16.62 -25.42 11.72
N LYS A 334 -16.70 -26.59 12.36
CA LYS A 334 -16.04 -26.83 13.67
C LYS A 334 -14.52 -26.68 13.58
N GLU A 335 -13.90 -27.23 12.54
CA GLU A 335 -12.45 -27.09 12.31
C GLU A 335 -12.04 -25.62 12.15
N MET A 336 -12.84 -24.83 11.42
CA MET A 336 -12.59 -23.40 11.23
C MET A 336 -12.79 -22.60 12.54
N GLU A 337 -13.83 -22.91 13.32
CA GLU A 337 -14.05 -22.32 14.64
C GLU A 337 -12.88 -22.61 15.61
N ASP A 338 -12.36 -23.84 15.60
CA ASP A 338 -11.19 -24.22 16.39
C ASP A 338 -9.91 -23.46 15.97
N ASN A 339 -9.71 -23.29 14.66
CA ASN A 339 -8.58 -22.52 14.14
C ASN A 339 -8.67 -21.04 14.54
N ILE A 340 -9.86 -20.44 14.47
CA ILE A 340 -10.10 -19.07 14.94
C ILE A 340 -9.82 -18.95 16.44
N ASN A 341 -10.29 -19.91 17.25
CA ASN A 341 -10.05 -19.93 18.68
C ASN A 341 -8.56 -20.05 19.03
N LYS A 342 -7.79 -20.89 18.31
CA LYS A 342 -6.34 -20.99 18.46
C LYS A 342 -5.64 -19.66 18.15
N LEU A 343 -6.02 -19.00 17.05
CA LEU A 343 -5.46 -17.69 16.67
C LEU A 343 -5.77 -16.61 17.71
N ASN A 344 -7.01 -16.58 18.22
CA ASN A 344 -7.41 -15.63 19.27
C ASN A 344 -6.65 -15.86 20.57
N ARG A 345 -6.45 -17.12 21.00
CA ARG A 345 -5.59 -17.44 22.15
C ARG A 345 -4.16 -16.95 21.94
N GLY A 346 -3.61 -17.12 20.73
CA GLY A 346 -2.29 -16.59 20.36
C GLY A 346 -2.21 -15.07 20.48
N LYS A 347 -3.20 -14.34 19.95
CA LYS A 347 -3.30 -12.88 20.07
C LYS A 347 -3.36 -12.42 21.53
N THR A 348 -4.16 -13.08 22.36
CA THR A 348 -4.29 -12.74 23.79
C THR A 348 -2.99 -12.99 24.55
N LYS A 349 -2.30 -14.11 24.28
CA LYS A 349 -0.97 -14.38 24.87
C LYS A 349 0.05 -13.31 24.49
N ASN A 350 0.08 -12.89 23.23
CA ASN A 350 0.98 -11.84 22.77
C ASN A 350 0.64 -10.49 23.41
N LYS A 351 -0.64 -10.12 23.52
CA LYS A 351 -1.06 -8.91 24.25
C LYS A 351 -0.59 -8.93 25.70
N ARG A 352 -0.81 -10.03 26.45
CA ARG A 352 -0.37 -10.14 27.85
C ARG A 352 1.15 -10.00 28.00
N LYS A 353 1.93 -10.54 27.07
CA LYS A 353 3.39 -10.35 27.06
C LYS A 353 3.81 -8.89 26.84
N ILE A 354 3.04 -8.12 26.07
CA ILE A 354 3.32 -6.70 25.79
C ILE A 354 2.94 -5.81 26.99
N PHE A 355 1.92 -6.17 27.78
CA PHE A 355 1.48 -5.39 28.95
C PHE A 355 2.22 -5.73 30.26
N ASN A 356 2.99 -6.82 30.28
CA ASN A 356 3.77 -7.25 31.46
C ASN A 356 5.25 -6.83 31.39
N TYR A 357 5.61 -6.02 30.38
CA TYR A 357 6.84 -5.23 30.26
C TYR A 357 6.42 -3.78 30.06
#